data_AF-A0A811SQS8-F1
#
_entry.id   AF-A0A811SQS8-F1
#
_cell.length_a   1.000
_cell.length_b   1.000
_cell.length_c   1.000
_cell.angle_alpha   90.00
_cell.angle_beta   90.00
_cell.angle_gamma   90.00
#
_symmetry.space_group_name_H-M   'P 1'
#
loop_
_entity.id
_entity.type
_entity.pdbx_description
1 polymer ?
#
loop_
_entity_poly.entity_id
_entity_poly.type
_entity_poly.pdbx_seq_one_letter_code
_entity_poly.pdbx_strand_id
1 'polypeptide(L)'
;MEPSLAGDPERRQRKPPKPKSLLAVSAGIKNKAVVDKLVSKFPAADFTVMLFHYDGAVEQWGDLEWSDRAVHVAARGQTKWWFAKRFLHPDVVAENDYVFVWDEDIEVDAFDPIRYLDVVRREGLEVSQPVLNRRSEIHHAITARAVADGRQRALERAERPL
;
A
#
# COMPACT_ATOMS: atom_id res chain seq x y z
N MET A 1 -19.08 49.22 -31.63
CA MET A 1 -18.08 48.45 -30.87
C MET A 1 -18.57 48.38 -29.44
N GLU A 2 -19.04 47.21 -29.02
CA GLU A 2 -19.20 46.87 -27.60
C GLU A 2 -18.57 45.49 -27.42
N PRO A 3 -17.56 45.32 -26.55
CA PRO A 3 -17.08 44.00 -26.19
C PRO A 3 -17.98 43.44 -25.09
N SER A 4 -18.72 42.37 -25.41
CA SER A 4 -19.45 41.57 -24.42
C SER A 4 -18.44 40.85 -23.52
N LEU A 5 -18.36 41.29 -22.27
CA LEU A 5 -17.74 40.59 -21.14
C LEU A 5 -18.74 39.56 -20.61
N ALA A 6 -18.68 38.35 -21.15
CA ALA A 6 -19.29 37.18 -20.49
C ALA A 6 -18.28 36.04 -20.57
N GLY A 7 -17.60 35.81 -19.44
CA GLY A 7 -16.76 34.63 -19.25
C GLY A 7 -17.62 33.38 -19.32
N ASP A 8 -17.21 32.47 -20.18
CA ASP A 8 -17.85 31.17 -20.40
C ASP A 8 -17.85 30.34 -19.10
N PRO A 9 -19.01 29.92 -18.56
CA PRO A 9 -19.09 29.18 -17.31
C PRO A 9 -18.92 27.68 -17.55
N GLU A 10 -17.98 27.26 -18.40
CA GLU A 10 -17.48 25.88 -18.37
C GLU A 10 -16.42 25.72 -17.27
N ARG A 11 -16.85 25.96 -16.03
CA ARG A 11 -16.15 25.40 -14.87
C ARG A 11 -16.37 23.90 -14.95
N ARG A 12 -15.53 23.21 -15.74
CA ARG A 12 -15.44 21.75 -15.78
C ARG A 12 -15.56 21.27 -14.35
N GLN A 13 -16.69 20.65 -14.01
CA GLN A 13 -16.85 19.94 -12.75
C GLN A 13 -15.82 18.81 -12.83
N ARG A 14 -14.60 19.08 -12.36
CA ARG A 14 -13.61 18.03 -12.11
C ARG A 14 -14.31 17.13 -11.11
N LYS A 15 -14.70 15.93 -11.57
CA LYS A 15 -15.07 14.85 -10.65
C LYS A 15 -13.98 14.83 -9.57
N PRO A 16 -14.34 14.77 -8.28
CA PRO A 16 -13.33 14.65 -7.25
C PRO A 16 -12.42 13.49 -7.68
N PRO A 17 -11.09 13.68 -7.68
CA PRO A 17 -10.20 12.61 -8.05
C PRO A 17 -10.57 11.40 -7.20
N LYS A 18 -10.62 10.22 -7.81
CA LYS A 18 -10.79 8.99 -7.04
C LYS A 18 -9.71 9.00 -5.95
N PRO A 19 -10.07 8.75 -4.69
CA PRO A 19 -9.06 8.70 -3.66
C PRO A 19 -8.07 7.59 -4.01
N LYS A 20 -6.79 7.94 -3.95
CA LYS A 20 -5.68 7.04 -4.26
C LYS A 20 -5.00 6.64 -2.97
N SER A 21 -4.38 5.48 -2.97
CA SER A 21 -3.48 5.06 -1.90
C SER A 21 -2.03 5.34 -2.28
N LEU A 22 -1.16 5.52 -1.29
CA LEU A 22 0.26 5.73 -1.51
C LEU A 22 1.04 4.47 -1.16
N LEU A 23 1.93 4.04 -2.05
CA LEU A 23 2.97 3.05 -1.75
C LEU A 23 4.31 3.76 -1.65
N ALA A 24 4.84 3.87 -0.44
CA ALA A 24 6.18 4.38 -0.15
C ALA A 24 7.14 3.19 0.11
N VAL A 25 8.19 3.06 -0.69
CA VAL A 25 9.12 1.93 -0.63
C VAL A 25 10.54 2.45 -0.42
N SER A 26 11.29 1.88 0.54
CA SER A 26 12.74 2.04 0.52
C SER A 26 13.31 1.39 -0.73
N ALA A 27 14.24 2.07 -1.40
CA ALA A 27 14.70 1.65 -2.71
C ALA A 27 16.22 1.70 -2.75
N GLY A 28 16.82 0.55 -3.00
CA GLY A 28 18.23 0.41 -3.34
C GLY A 28 18.36 -0.33 -4.65
N ILE A 29 19.29 0.09 -5.50
CA ILE A 29 19.44 -0.45 -6.85
C ILE A 29 19.73 -1.95 -6.86
N LYS A 30 20.38 -2.46 -5.80
CA LYS A 30 20.64 -3.89 -5.60
C LYS A 30 19.37 -4.73 -5.50
N ASN A 31 18.27 -4.14 -5.00
CA ASN A 31 16.98 -4.80 -4.79
C ASN A 31 15.93 -4.37 -5.83
N LYS A 32 16.36 -3.73 -6.93
CA LYS A 32 15.46 -3.22 -7.97
C LYS A 32 14.46 -4.25 -8.48
N ALA A 33 14.90 -5.50 -8.72
CA ALA A 33 14.02 -6.57 -9.18
C ALA A 33 12.92 -6.93 -8.17
N VAL A 34 13.23 -6.86 -6.87
CA VAL A 34 12.23 -7.11 -5.80
C VAL A 34 11.23 -5.97 -5.74
N VAL A 35 11.69 -4.72 -5.83
CA VAL A 35 10.82 -3.55 -5.85
C VAL A 35 9.96 -3.51 -7.10
N ASP A 36 10.49 -3.87 -8.28
CA ASP A 36 9.72 -3.97 -9.52
C ASP A 36 8.59 -5.00 -9.39
N LYS A 37 8.91 -6.19 -8.86
CA LYS A 37 7.92 -7.23 -8.56
C LYS A 37 6.88 -6.74 -7.55
N LEU A 38 7.28 -6.00 -6.51
CA LEU A 38 6.36 -5.39 -5.55
C LEU A 38 5.41 -4.42 -6.26
N VAL A 39 5.94 -3.42 -6.98
CA VAL A 39 5.14 -2.38 -7.64
C VAL A 39 4.19 -2.97 -8.67
N SER A 40 4.57 -4.03 -9.37
CA SER A 40 3.70 -4.74 -10.33
C SER A 40 2.37 -5.24 -9.72
N LYS A 41 2.31 -5.43 -8.39
CA LYS A 41 1.10 -5.86 -7.69
C LYS A 41 0.12 -4.72 -7.39
N PHE A 42 0.56 -3.46 -7.49
CA PHE A 42 -0.23 -2.30 -7.16
C PHE A 42 -0.74 -1.62 -8.44
N PRO A 43 -2.06 -1.61 -8.69
CA PRO A 43 -2.61 -0.97 -9.89
C PRO A 43 -2.35 0.53 -9.94
N ALA A 44 -1.71 1.02 -11.00
CA ALA A 44 -1.36 2.44 -11.14
C ALA A 44 -2.55 3.41 -11.18
N ALA A 45 -3.76 2.90 -11.44
CA ALA A 45 -4.99 3.70 -11.38
C ALA A 45 -5.36 4.08 -9.94
N ASP A 46 -5.03 3.21 -8.98
CA ASP A 46 -5.46 3.29 -7.57
C ASP A 46 -4.31 3.67 -6.64
N PHE A 47 -3.06 3.54 -7.09
CA PHE A 47 -1.87 3.78 -6.29
C PHE A 47 -0.93 4.84 -6.90
N THR A 48 -0.42 5.71 -6.04
CA THR A 48 0.78 6.50 -6.30
C THR A 48 1.98 5.76 -5.71
N VAL A 49 3.10 5.72 -6.43
CA VAL A 49 4.34 5.09 -5.95
C VAL A 49 5.34 6.19 -5.58
N MET A 50 5.99 6.02 -4.43
CA MET A 50 7.06 6.88 -3.95
C MET A 50 8.26 6.01 -3.56
N LEU A 51 9.43 6.32 -4.11
CA LEU A 51 10.67 5.60 -3.85
C LEU A 51 11.61 6.43 -3.00
N PHE A 52 12.07 5.85 -1.89
CA PHE A 52 13.07 6.41 -0.99
C PHE A 52 14.46 5.83 -1.31
N HIS A 53 15.19 6.50 -2.18
CA HIS A 53 16.51 6.10 -2.67
C HIS A 53 17.60 6.41 -1.63
N TYR A 54 17.94 5.41 -0.82
CA TYR A 54 18.98 5.54 0.20
C TYR A 54 20.41 5.41 -0.35
N ASP A 55 20.58 4.92 -1.58
CA ASP A 55 21.86 4.84 -2.28
C ASP A 55 22.06 6.00 -3.28
N GLY A 56 20.99 6.74 -3.57
CA GLY A 56 20.96 7.84 -4.53
C GLY A 56 21.05 7.39 -5.99
N ALA A 57 20.79 6.12 -6.28
CA ALA A 57 20.82 5.56 -7.63
C ALA A 57 19.48 5.76 -8.35
N VAL A 58 19.04 7.01 -8.54
CA VAL A 58 17.72 7.36 -9.11
C VAL A 58 17.65 7.05 -10.61
N GLU A 59 18.63 7.48 -11.39
CA GLU A 59 18.64 7.36 -12.86
C GLU A 59 18.55 5.91 -13.35
N GLN A 60 19.11 4.98 -12.56
CA GLN A 60 19.14 3.55 -12.90
C GLN A 60 17.77 2.87 -12.82
N TRP A 61 16.70 3.57 -12.45
CA TRP A 61 15.32 3.08 -12.47
C TRP A 61 14.55 3.47 -13.74
N GLY A 62 15.09 4.37 -14.56
CA GLY A 62 14.38 4.93 -15.73
C GLY A 62 14.11 3.95 -16.88
N ASP A 63 14.63 2.73 -16.83
CA ASP A 63 14.27 1.62 -17.72
C ASP A 63 12.95 0.92 -17.32
N LEU A 64 12.42 1.20 -16.13
CA LEU A 64 11.09 0.73 -15.71
C LEU A 64 10.03 1.76 -16.05
N GLU A 65 9.08 1.42 -16.92
CA GLU A 65 8.03 2.33 -17.43
C GLU A 65 7.20 3.00 -16.30
N TRP A 66 6.99 2.29 -15.19
CA TRP A 66 6.27 2.87 -14.05
C TRP A 66 7.09 3.88 -13.25
N SER A 67 8.42 3.86 -13.37
CA SER A 67 9.33 4.76 -12.65
C SER A 67 9.09 6.22 -13.00
N ASP A 68 8.80 6.54 -14.27
CA ASP A 68 8.56 7.91 -14.71
C ASP A 68 7.33 8.57 -14.04
N ARG A 69 6.42 7.75 -13.51
CA ARG A 69 5.21 8.18 -12.80
C ARG A 69 5.37 8.16 -11.29
N ALA A 70 6.46 7.60 -10.78
CA ALA A 70 6.74 7.53 -9.36
C ALA A 70 7.34 8.84 -8.85
N VAL A 71 7.17 9.11 -7.55
CA VAL A 71 7.88 10.20 -6.87
C VAL A 71 9.21 9.66 -6.36
N HIS A 72 10.32 10.19 -6.86
CA HIS A 72 11.65 9.79 -6.43
C HIS A 72 12.19 10.77 -5.39
N VAL A 73 12.58 10.25 -4.23
CA VAL A 73 13.23 11.02 -3.17
C VAL A 73 14.56 10.37 -2.83
N ALA A 74 15.67 11.10 -2.92
CA ALA A 74 17.00 10.56 -2.70
C ALA A 74 17.73 11.27 -1.57
N ALA A 75 18.26 10.48 -0.63
CA ALA A 75 19.14 10.96 0.44
C ALA A 75 20.06 9.81 0.86
N ARG A 76 21.35 9.94 0.55
CA ARG A 76 22.31 8.84 0.76
C ARG A 76 22.46 8.49 2.24
N GLY A 77 22.47 7.19 2.53
CA GLY A 77 22.71 6.64 3.87
C GLY A 77 21.58 6.84 4.87
N GLN A 78 20.39 7.23 4.41
CA GLN A 78 19.23 7.45 5.28
C GLN A 78 18.34 6.21 5.38
N THR A 79 17.69 6.05 6.53
CA THR A 79 16.78 4.93 6.79
C THR A 79 15.37 5.20 6.27
N LYS A 80 14.58 4.15 6.06
CA LYS A 80 13.16 4.27 5.65
C LYS A 80 12.37 5.27 6.51
N TRP A 81 12.50 5.19 7.83
CA TRP A 81 11.81 6.11 8.75
C TRP A 81 12.31 7.55 8.67
N TRP A 82 13.59 7.76 8.34
CA TRP A 82 14.13 9.10 8.12
C TRP A 82 13.44 9.80 6.95
N PHE A 83 13.19 9.06 5.85
CA PHE A 83 12.43 9.55 4.71
C PHE A 83 10.96 9.74 5.07
N ALA A 84 10.30 8.72 5.63
CA ALA A 84 8.89 8.78 5.99
C ALA A 84 8.58 10.02 6.84
N LYS A 85 9.38 10.29 7.88
CA LYS A 85 9.21 11.46 8.76
C LYS A 85 9.33 12.80 8.04
N ARG A 86 10.04 12.88 6.91
CA ARG A 86 10.30 14.12 6.18
C ARG A 86 9.40 14.33 4.96
N PHE A 87 8.96 13.25 4.34
CA PHE A 87 8.26 13.30 3.05
C PHE A 87 6.81 12.81 3.12
N LEU A 88 6.43 12.08 4.18
CA LEU A 88 5.03 11.77 4.48
C LEU A 88 4.46 12.81 5.45
N HIS A 89 4.48 14.08 5.04
CA HIS A 89 3.87 15.18 5.80
C HIS A 89 2.35 14.94 5.95
N PRO A 90 1.69 15.40 7.02
CA PRO A 90 0.24 15.28 7.19
C PRO A 90 -0.57 15.66 5.94
N ASP A 91 -0.17 16.70 5.21
CA ASP A 91 -0.85 17.11 3.97
C ASP A 91 -0.75 16.05 2.86
N VAL A 92 0.41 15.38 2.74
CA VAL A 92 0.60 14.28 1.79
C VAL A 92 -0.23 13.06 2.21
N VAL A 93 -0.22 12.74 3.51
CA VAL A 93 -0.93 11.57 4.04
C VAL A 93 -2.44 11.78 3.95
N ALA A 94 -2.95 12.97 4.25
CA ALA A 94 -4.39 13.28 4.26
C ALA A 94 -5.05 13.23 2.88
N GLU A 95 -4.26 13.32 1.80
CA GLU A 95 -4.75 13.16 0.42
C GLU A 95 -4.95 11.70 0.01
N ASN A 96 -4.46 10.74 0.81
CA ASN A 96 -4.50 9.31 0.50
C ASN A 96 -5.42 8.56 1.46
N ASP A 97 -6.21 7.61 0.94
CA ASP A 97 -7.05 6.75 1.80
C ASP A 97 -6.20 5.85 2.69
N TYR A 98 -5.11 5.33 2.14
CA TYR A 98 -4.18 4.44 2.81
C TYR A 98 -2.75 4.75 2.38
N VAL A 99 -1.82 4.56 3.30
CA VAL A 99 -0.38 4.66 3.03
C VAL A 99 0.28 3.34 3.40
N PHE A 100 0.96 2.74 2.43
CA PHE A 100 1.83 1.59 2.61
C PHE A 100 3.27 2.08 2.77
N VAL A 101 3.94 1.63 3.82
CA VAL A 101 5.37 1.89 4.04
C VAL A 101 6.09 0.55 4.02
N TRP A 102 6.80 0.27 2.93
CA TRP A 102 7.27 -1.08 2.59
C TRP A 102 8.80 -1.14 2.47
N ASP A 103 9.42 -2.25 2.88
CA ASP A 103 10.86 -2.51 2.71
C ASP A 103 11.14 -3.29 1.42
N GLU A 104 12.32 -3.09 0.82
CA GLU A 104 12.70 -3.71 -0.46
C GLU A 104 13.14 -5.17 -0.39
N ASP A 105 13.22 -5.76 0.80
CA ASP A 105 13.70 -7.12 1.04
C ASP A 105 12.57 -8.10 1.43
N ILE A 106 11.33 -7.67 1.27
CA ILE A 106 10.14 -8.42 1.69
C ILE A 106 9.57 -9.23 0.51
N GLU A 107 9.40 -10.54 0.73
CA GLU A 107 8.73 -11.45 -0.22
C GLU A 107 7.24 -11.09 -0.35
N VAL A 108 6.76 -10.92 -1.58
CA VAL A 108 5.40 -10.43 -1.87
C VAL A 108 4.57 -11.39 -2.70
N ASP A 109 5.05 -12.59 -2.99
CA ASP A 109 4.44 -13.52 -3.95
C ASP A 109 2.94 -13.75 -3.72
N ALA A 110 2.56 -14.04 -2.47
CA ALA A 110 1.16 -14.27 -2.10
C ALA A 110 0.41 -13.00 -1.65
N PHE A 111 1.05 -11.83 -1.69
CA PHE A 111 0.42 -10.57 -1.30
C PHE A 111 -0.42 -10.00 -2.45
N ASP A 112 -1.64 -9.58 -2.10
CA ASP A 112 -2.61 -8.89 -2.96
C ASP A 112 -3.08 -7.61 -2.25
N PRO A 113 -2.67 -6.41 -2.72
CA PRO A 113 -2.98 -5.17 -2.04
C PRO A 113 -4.46 -4.80 -2.10
N ILE A 114 -5.18 -5.19 -3.14
CA ILE A 114 -6.61 -4.86 -3.29
C ILE A 114 -7.41 -5.67 -2.27
N ARG A 115 -7.18 -6.98 -2.25
CA ARG A 115 -7.82 -7.87 -1.26
C ARG A 115 -7.46 -7.46 0.17
N TYR A 116 -6.22 -7.04 0.39
CA TYR A 116 -5.79 -6.56 1.70
C TYR A 116 -6.53 -5.29 2.12
N LEU A 117 -6.64 -4.29 1.24
CA LEU A 117 -7.41 -3.08 1.52
C LEU A 117 -8.89 -3.37 1.78
N ASP A 118 -9.49 -4.34 1.09
CA ASP A 118 -10.87 -4.75 1.36
C ASP A 118 -11.05 -5.26 2.79
N VAL A 119 -10.08 -6.02 3.32
CA VAL A 119 -10.09 -6.47 4.72
C VAL A 119 -9.89 -5.29 5.65
N VAL A 120 -8.88 -4.45 5.41
CA VAL A 120 -8.59 -3.28 6.25
C VAL A 120 -9.81 -2.36 6.37
N ARG A 121 -10.49 -2.08 5.25
CA ARG A 121 -11.73 -1.28 5.22
C ARG A 121 -12.86 -1.95 5.99
N ARG A 122 -13.11 -3.24 5.73
CA ARG A 122 -14.21 -3.98 6.35
C ARG A 122 -14.06 -4.08 7.86
N GLU A 123 -12.84 -4.30 8.35
CA GLU A 123 -12.55 -4.45 9.77
C GLU A 123 -12.24 -3.11 10.47
N GLY A 124 -12.21 -1.99 9.74
CA GLY A 124 -11.96 -0.65 10.30
C GLY A 124 -10.56 -0.48 10.88
N LEU A 125 -9.54 -1.12 10.28
CA LEU A 125 -8.17 -1.09 10.82
C LEU A 125 -7.46 0.20 10.42
N GLU A 126 -7.01 0.97 11.41
CA GLU A 126 -6.19 2.17 11.18
C GLU A 126 -4.72 1.82 10.90
N VAL A 127 -4.21 0.78 11.57
CA VAL A 127 -2.85 0.25 11.38
C VAL A 127 -2.92 -1.26 11.34
N SER A 128 -2.26 -1.87 10.36
CA SER A 128 -2.17 -3.32 10.26
C SER A 128 -0.91 -3.76 9.52
N GLN A 129 -0.55 -5.04 9.69
CA GLN A 129 0.57 -5.66 9.00
C GLN A 129 0.06 -6.92 8.28
N PRO A 130 0.29 -7.06 6.96
CA PRO A 130 -0.10 -8.25 6.24
C PRO A 130 0.82 -9.42 6.58
N VAL A 131 0.25 -10.62 6.70
CA VAL A 131 1.02 -11.86 6.69
C VAL A 131 1.31 -12.23 5.24
N LEU A 132 2.57 -12.45 4.91
CA LEU A 132 3.03 -12.52 3.52
C LEU A 132 3.02 -13.94 2.94
N ASN A 133 3.12 -14.98 3.79
CA ASN A 133 2.96 -16.36 3.35
C ASN A 133 2.37 -17.24 4.48
N ARG A 134 1.81 -18.42 4.12
CA ARG A 134 1.24 -19.37 5.12
C ARG A 134 2.29 -20.03 6.02
N ARG A 135 3.57 -19.88 5.69
CA ARG A 135 4.72 -20.39 6.45
C ARG A 135 5.41 -19.29 7.26
N SER A 136 4.83 -18.09 7.31
CA SER A 136 5.43 -16.95 7.99
C SER A 136 5.49 -17.32 9.46
N GLU A 137 6.64 -17.14 10.08
CA GLU A 137 6.80 -17.45 11.49
C GLU A 137 5.76 -16.67 12.28
N ILE A 138 4.91 -17.41 12.98
CA ILE A 138 3.87 -16.82 13.80
C ILE A 138 4.52 -16.49 15.14
N HIS A 139 4.95 -15.23 15.31
CA HIS A 139 5.57 -14.78 16.56
C HIS A 139 4.60 -14.75 17.75
N HIS A 140 3.28 -14.72 17.50
CA HIS A 140 2.25 -14.74 18.52
C HIS A 140 1.22 -15.84 18.26
N ALA A 141 1.14 -16.84 19.15
CA ALA A 141 0.20 -17.95 19.01
C ALA A 141 -1.28 -17.52 18.85
N ILE A 142 -1.63 -16.33 19.31
CA ILE A 142 -2.98 -15.73 19.18
C ILE A 142 -3.35 -15.45 17.72
N THR A 143 -2.38 -15.12 16.87
CA THR A 143 -2.61 -14.86 15.44
C THR A 143 -2.58 -16.14 14.59
N ALA A 144 -2.36 -17.30 15.20
CA ALA A 144 -2.42 -18.58 14.51
C ALA A 144 -3.85 -18.88 14.07
N ARG A 145 -4.05 -19.05 12.76
CA ARG A 145 -5.32 -19.51 12.22
C ARG A 145 -5.52 -20.97 12.64
N ALA A 146 -6.56 -21.25 13.44
CA ALA A 146 -6.97 -22.62 13.71
C ALA A 146 -7.36 -23.28 12.39
N VAL A 147 -6.66 -24.33 12.00
CA VAL A 147 -7.07 -25.18 10.88
C VAL A 147 -8.26 -25.98 11.41
N ALA A 148 -9.47 -25.52 11.10
CA ALA A 148 -10.67 -26.29 11.40
C ALA A 148 -10.67 -27.52 10.48
N ASP A 149 -10.18 -28.64 11.01
CA ASP A 149 -10.38 -29.95 10.42
C ASP A 149 -11.90 -30.22 10.37
N GLY A 150 -12.38 -30.62 9.20
CA GLY A 150 -13.80 -30.74 8.91
C GLY A 150 -14.43 -31.87 9.71
N ARG A 151 -15.01 -31.56 10.86
CA ARG A 151 -16.07 -32.38 11.48
C ARG A 151 -17.19 -31.50 12.01
N GLN A 152 -18.35 -31.69 11.39
CA GLN A 152 -19.68 -31.27 11.87
C GLN A 152 -19.75 -31.41 13.40
N ARG A 153 -19.90 -30.30 14.13
CA ARG A 153 -20.45 -30.37 15.48
C ARG A 153 -21.97 -30.36 15.33
N ALA A 154 -22.53 -31.56 15.29
CA ALA A 154 -23.94 -31.77 15.52
C ALA A 154 -24.30 -31.12 16.87
N LEU A 155 -25.41 -30.39 16.84
CA LEU A 155 -26.08 -29.86 18.01
C LEU A 155 -26.53 -31.04 18.88
N GLU A 156 -25.93 -31.21 20.06
CA GLU A 156 -26.57 -31.92 21.16
C GLU A 156 -26.85 -30.91 22.27
N ARG A 157 -28.09 -30.40 22.24
CA ARG A 157 -28.84 -30.00 23.43
C ARG A 157 -29.62 -31.22 23.89
N ALA A 158 -29.85 -31.27 25.21
CA ALA A 158 -30.49 -32.31 26.02
C ALA A 158 -29.44 -33.33 26.51
N GLU A 159 -29.21 -33.57 27.81
CA GLU A 159 -30.12 -33.53 28.96
C GLU A 159 -29.34 -33.23 30.26
N ARG A 160 -29.98 -32.47 31.16
CA ARG A 160 -29.66 -32.47 32.60
C ARG A 160 -30.69 -33.35 33.30
N PRO A 161 -30.29 -34.26 34.19
CA PRO A 161 -31.15 -34.71 35.28
C PRO A 161 -30.73 -34.05 36.60
N LEU A 162 -31.75 -33.48 37.26
CA LEU A 162 -31.90 -32.96 38.64
C LEU A 162 -30.80 -32.03 39.19
#